data_AF-A0A537FTD0-F1
#
_entry.id   AF-A0A537FTD0-F1
#
_cell.length_a   1.000
_cell.length_b   1.000
_cell.length_c   1.000
_cell.angle_alpha   90.00
_cell.angle_beta   90.00
_cell.angle_gamma   90.00
#
_symmetry.space_group_name_H-M   'P 1'
#
loop_
_entity.id
_entity.type
_entity.pdbx_description
1 polymer ?
#
loop_
_entity_poly.entity_id
_entity_poly.type
_entity_poly.pdbx_seq_one_letter_code
_entity_poly.pdbx_strand_id
1 'polypeptide(L)'
;MFPIESLLSAMLMLEPENVNDRIFFLSDMSGVLSLYSMDKHGSIPEPLLPGGMALVNPHLMAGDNYHVIPKLGKILVMIDKLGNENYQPSLIPLNGGIPEPLLGDKYRDEQIACVHLDKDRNIAYFFRDNRKTPDIECLKVNLGTGEVSSLGTSIYGNICNGVSSDHSTVILADSYTAGDIVLYYRKPGMTERKLLFGIPLDQREGKQVPPNGIGWCSFVDEDKGLFFTSTIFHDNGGLTYLALDNPSQPVDIPVNGLQHSGQGELVGLRKVEDDLFVLEYNIDGASWVYEGTFHVGASPVFQAGRVLLGAPPLSSGVVLGLEWQVTNHDPLEVEYVFAFTRANTPSQLYIIPSGAESTATRLSSEKVLGIPDEYLSAGEDASYTTFDGLRVSARLYLPSPKLGHKGPRPLVEYVHGGPQGQERPDFTWFSMPLIQYLTLNGFAVFVPNVRGSTGYGIRYMKWVDKDWGGKDVRDHIEGLKRLEKDPRIDSSRRGVVGRSYGGYMTLTLASRHPELWKAAVDMFGPYDLPAWLSRIPPTWQTFFRLELGDPVTDKDFLLERS
;
A
#
# COMPACT_ATOMS: atom_id res chain seq x y z
N MET A 1 -33.14 -2.51 10.35
CA MET A 1 -32.15 -2.08 9.33
C MET A 1 -31.04 -1.40 10.09
N PHE A 2 -29.79 -1.86 9.93
CA PHE A 2 -28.65 -1.22 10.58
C PHE A 2 -28.31 0.06 9.81
N PRO A 3 -28.10 1.21 10.48
CA PRO A 3 -27.70 2.44 9.80
C PRO A 3 -26.26 2.30 9.27
N ILE A 4 -26.00 2.81 8.06
CA ILE A 4 -24.63 2.83 7.50
C ILE A 4 -23.71 3.71 8.36
N GLU A 5 -24.28 4.73 9.00
CA GLU A 5 -23.63 5.66 9.91
C GLU A 5 -22.95 4.94 11.09
N SER A 6 -23.48 3.80 11.54
CA SER A 6 -22.83 2.98 12.56
C SER A 6 -21.46 2.47 12.08
N LEU A 7 -21.37 2.03 10.83
CA LEU A 7 -20.12 1.51 10.25
C LEU A 7 -19.13 2.63 9.96
N LEU A 8 -19.63 3.81 9.56
CA LEU A 8 -18.82 5.01 9.34
C LEU A 8 -18.43 5.72 10.65
N SER A 9 -18.99 5.32 11.79
CA SER A 9 -18.63 5.89 13.10
C SER A 9 -17.38 5.25 13.73
N ALA A 10 -16.92 4.12 13.19
CA ALA A 10 -15.72 3.46 13.69
C ALA A 10 -14.50 4.31 13.36
N MET A 11 -13.81 4.80 14.39
CA MET A 11 -12.68 5.70 14.20
C MET A 11 -11.50 4.96 13.58
N LEU A 12 -10.83 5.66 12.67
CA LEU A 12 -9.61 5.18 12.03
C LEU A 12 -8.43 5.31 12.98
N MET A 13 -7.55 4.31 12.99
CA MET A 13 -6.29 4.33 13.71
C MET A 13 -5.22 3.89 12.71
N LEU A 14 -4.43 4.83 12.18
CA LEU A 14 -3.51 4.59 11.06
C LEU A 14 -2.13 5.18 11.33
N GLU A 15 -1.12 4.58 10.70
CA GLU A 15 0.26 5.08 10.64
C GLU A 15 0.82 5.57 11.99
N PRO A 16 0.89 4.72 13.03
CA PRO A 16 1.37 5.17 14.32
C PRO A 16 2.89 5.33 14.36
N GLU A 17 3.38 6.36 15.04
CA GLU A 17 4.79 6.57 15.42
C GLU A 17 4.95 6.57 16.94
N ASN A 18 5.99 5.91 17.46
CA ASN A 18 6.32 5.91 18.88
C ASN A 18 7.53 6.80 19.15
N VAL A 19 7.34 7.87 19.91
CA VAL A 19 8.36 8.88 20.17
C VAL A 19 8.20 9.46 21.58
N ASN A 20 9.26 9.38 22.40
CA ASN A 20 9.33 10.00 23.74
C ASN A 20 8.10 9.68 24.62
N ASP A 21 7.76 8.39 24.75
CA ASP A 21 6.61 7.89 25.51
C ASP A 21 5.22 8.33 24.99
N ARG A 22 5.17 8.88 23.78
CA ARG A 22 3.92 9.23 23.10
C ARG A 22 3.77 8.44 21.82
N ILE A 23 2.52 8.03 21.56
CA ILE A 23 2.11 7.50 20.27
C ILE A 23 1.45 8.63 19.49
N PHE A 24 1.99 8.92 18.31
CA PHE A 24 1.39 9.79 17.31
C PHE A 24 0.69 8.90 16.28
N PHE A 25 -0.46 9.31 15.76
CA PHE A 25 -1.21 8.50 14.80
C PHE A 25 -2.26 9.34 14.06
N LEU A 26 -2.69 8.86 12.90
CA LEU A 26 -3.78 9.45 12.15
C LEU A 26 -5.11 8.87 12.62
N SER A 27 -6.10 9.74 12.80
CA SER A 27 -7.46 9.35 13.15
C SER A 27 -8.48 10.37 12.69
N ASP A 28 -9.72 9.96 12.54
CA ASP A 28 -10.86 10.80 12.13
C ASP A 28 -11.81 11.13 13.29
N MET A 29 -11.33 11.07 14.54
CA MET A 29 -12.13 11.33 15.76
C MET A 29 -12.86 12.70 15.76
N SER A 30 -12.37 13.68 14.98
CA SER A 30 -12.95 15.01 14.84
C SER A 30 -13.92 15.14 13.66
N GLY A 31 -14.20 14.03 12.95
CA GLY A 31 -15.01 13.97 11.72
C GLY A 31 -14.21 14.20 10.44
N VAL A 32 -12.91 14.47 10.54
CA VAL A 32 -11.96 14.51 9.42
C VAL A 32 -10.66 13.84 9.85
N LEU A 33 -9.97 13.18 8.92
CA LEU A 33 -8.68 12.57 9.21
C LEU A 33 -7.68 13.66 9.65
N SER A 34 -7.05 13.48 10.80
CA SER A 34 -6.15 14.45 11.41
C SER A 34 -5.07 13.73 12.21
N LEU A 35 -4.09 14.49 12.69
CA LEU A 35 -3.00 13.95 13.50
C LEU A 35 -3.33 14.08 14.99
N TYR A 36 -3.18 12.97 15.72
CA TYR A 36 -3.39 12.88 17.16
C TYR A 36 -2.12 12.39 17.85
N SER A 37 -2.04 12.63 19.15
CA SER A 37 -1.09 11.93 20.00
C SER A 37 -1.69 11.54 21.35
N MET A 38 -1.15 10.50 21.96
CA MET A 38 -1.52 10.03 23.30
C MET A 38 -0.32 9.49 24.05
N ASP A 39 -0.43 9.36 25.37
CA ASP A 39 0.55 8.65 26.19
C ASP A 39 0.54 7.15 25.84
N LYS A 40 1.72 6.55 25.65
CA LYS A 40 1.82 5.13 25.27
C LYS A 40 1.32 4.16 26.35
N HIS A 41 1.22 4.61 27.60
CA HIS A 41 0.66 3.87 28.72
C HIS A 41 -0.86 4.08 28.88
N GLY A 42 -1.44 4.96 28.08
CA GLY A 42 -2.88 5.20 28.01
C GLY A 42 -3.26 6.61 28.45
N SER A 43 -3.82 7.39 27.53
CA SER A 43 -4.49 8.66 27.78
C SER A 43 -5.60 8.88 26.76
N ILE A 44 -6.37 9.96 26.93
CA ILE A 44 -7.24 10.44 25.86
C ILE A 44 -6.35 10.99 24.73
N PRO A 45 -6.61 10.66 23.45
CA PRO A 45 -5.93 11.27 22.32
C PRO A 45 -6.16 12.78 22.22
N GLU A 46 -5.08 13.52 21.94
CA GLU A 46 -5.06 14.97 21.80
C GLU A 46 -4.83 15.34 20.32
N PRO A 47 -5.68 16.19 19.72
CA PRO A 47 -5.49 16.64 18.34
C PRO A 47 -4.28 17.58 18.25
N LEU A 48 -3.48 17.42 17.20
CA LEU A 48 -2.26 18.22 16.97
C LEU A 48 -2.43 19.28 15.87
N LEU A 49 -3.55 19.25 15.15
CA LEU A 49 -3.87 20.20 14.08
C LEU A 49 -5.13 21.01 14.41
N PRO A 50 -5.29 22.21 13.80
CA PRO A 50 -6.51 23.00 13.94
C PRO A 50 -7.75 22.23 13.46
N GLY A 51 -8.87 22.42 14.16
CA GLY A 51 -10.14 21.77 13.81
C GLY A 51 -10.58 22.06 12.37
N GLY A 52 -11.08 21.03 11.68
CA GLY A 52 -11.53 21.10 10.29
C GLY A 52 -10.41 21.01 9.24
N MET A 53 -9.14 20.99 9.67
CA MET A 53 -8.02 20.69 8.77
C MET A 53 -7.91 19.17 8.59
N ALA A 54 -8.17 18.71 7.37
CA ALA A 54 -8.07 17.31 7.01
C ALA A 54 -6.67 17.00 6.46
N LEU A 55 -6.10 15.92 6.95
CA LEU A 55 -5.01 15.20 6.30
C LEU A 55 -5.59 14.20 5.30
N VAL A 56 -4.73 13.75 4.40
CA VAL A 56 -5.12 12.88 3.30
C VAL A 56 -5.07 11.44 3.74
N ASN A 57 -5.96 10.61 3.22
CA ASN A 57 -5.93 9.19 3.53
C ASN A 57 -4.60 8.56 3.05
N PRO A 58 -3.82 7.90 3.93
CA PRO A 58 -2.53 7.30 3.56
C PRO A 58 -2.65 6.32 2.39
N HIS A 59 -3.78 5.61 2.26
CA HIS A 59 -4.03 4.69 1.13
C HIS A 59 -4.13 5.38 -0.24
N LEU A 60 -4.27 6.71 -0.28
CA LEU A 60 -4.42 7.52 -1.50
C LEU A 60 -3.27 8.51 -1.71
N MET A 61 -2.30 8.51 -0.80
CA MET A 61 -1.18 9.44 -0.84
C MET A 61 0.06 8.73 -1.39
N ALA A 62 0.85 9.46 -2.16
CA ALA A 62 2.21 9.05 -2.46
C ALA A 62 3.12 9.53 -1.33
N GLY A 63 3.97 8.65 -0.80
CA GLY A 63 4.81 8.97 0.35
C GLY A 63 4.04 9.07 1.67
N ASP A 64 4.68 9.67 2.67
CA ASP A 64 4.23 9.64 4.07
C ASP A 64 3.43 10.88 4.46
N ASN A 65 2.38 10.68 5.26
CA ASN A 65 1.54 11.77 5.77
C ASN A 65 2.24 12.71 6.75
N TYR A 66 3.07 12.15 7.61
CA TYR A 66 3.75 12.90 8.66
C TYR A 66 5.00 12.17 9.15
N HIS A 67 5.87 12.89 9.85
CA HIS A 67 7.02 12.34 10.57
C HIS A 67 7.27 13.16 11.83
N VAL A 68 7.44 12.51 12.98
CA VAL A 68 7.83 13.20 14.22
C VAL A 68 9.35 13.34 14.27
N ILE A 69 9.84 14.56 14.55
CA ILE A 69 11.27 14.91 14.50
C ILE A 69 11.71 15.49 15.85
N PRO A 70 12.04 14.63 16.84
CA PRO A 70 12.38 15.06 18.20
C PRO A 70 13.51 16.08 18.29
N LYS A 71 14.56 15.88 17.49
CA LYS A 71 15.75 16.75 17.48
C LYS A 71 15.44 18.19 17.08
N LEU A 72 14.38 18.41 16.29
CA LEU A 72 13.91 19.74 15.93
C LEU A 72 12.79 20.26 16.83
N GLY A 73 12.20 19.41 17.67
CA GLY A 73 10.98 19.74 18.39
C GLY A 73 9.80 20.02 17.44
N LYS A 74 9.77 19.34 16.28
CA LYS A 74 8.79 19.56 15.22
C LYS A 74 8.20 18.25 14.70
N ILE A 75 7.06 18.35 14.03
CA ILE A 75 6.45 17.29 13.24
C ILE A 75 6.33 17.82 11.80
N LEU A 76 6.84 17.06 10.84
CA LEU A 76 6.55 17.28 9.43
C LEU A 76 5.14 16.73 9.15
N VAL A 77 4.28 17.52 8.54
CA VAL A 77 2.94 17.11 8.11
C VAL A 77 2.72 17.49 6.65
N MET A 78 2.03 16.63 5.91
CA MET A 78 1.73 16.82 4.50
C MET A 78 0.25 17.22 4.34
N ILE A 79 0.02 18.42 3.84
CA ILE A 79 -1.31 19.05 3.82
C ILE A 79 -1.68 19.42 2.40
N ASP A 80 -2.88 19.03 1.94
CA ASP A 80 -3.44 19.55 0.68
C ASP A 80 -4.50 20.62 0.91
N LYS A 81 -5.11 21.06 -0.20
CA LYS A 81 -6.25 21.98 -0.16
C LYS A 81 -7.47 21.31 -0.77
N LEU A 82 -8.40 20.90 0.09
CA LEU A 82 -9.72 20.38 -0.28
C LEU A 82 -9.64 19.14 -1.19
N GLY A 83 -8.71 18.22 -0.93
CA GLY A 83 -8.62 16.98 -1.70
C GLY A 83 -8.09 17.17 -3.12
N ASN A 84 -7.37 18.26 -3.39
CA ASN A 84 -6.78 18.51 -4.71
C ASN A 84 -5.50 17.68 -4.97
N GLU A 85 -5.08 16.88 -3.99
CA GLU A 85 -3.91 15.99 -4.03
C GLU A 85 -2.56 16.71 -4.16
N ASN A 86 -2.54 18.04 -4.06
CA ASN A 86 -1.32 18.84 -4.08
C ASN A 86 -0.80 19.03 -2.66
N TYR A 87 -0.36 17.93 -2.05
CA TYR A 87 0.19 17.92 -0.69
C TYR A 87 1.41 18.83 -0.60
N GLN A 88 1.53 19.57 0.50
CA GLN A 88 2.61 20.50 0.78
C GLN A 88 3.23 20.19 2.15
N PRO A 89 4.58 20.14 2.26
CA PRO A 89 5.25 19.92 3.52
C PRO A 89 5.13 21.15 4.42
N SER A 90 4.66 20.92 5.64
CA SER A 90 4.56 21.94 6.69
C SER A 90 5.11 21.42 8.01
N LEU A 91 5.56 22.32 8.88
CA LEU A 91 6.05 21.97 10.21
C LEU A 91 5.07 22.46 11.29
N ILE A 92 4.84 21.63 12.30
CA ILE A 92 4.15 22.01 13.54
C ILE A 92 5.02 21.71 14.77
N PRO A 93 4.81 22.37 15.91
CA PRO A 93 5.39 21.95 17.19
C PRO A 93 4.98 20.53 17.60
N LEU A 94 5.78 19.85 18.44
CA LEU A 94 5.45 18.50 18.95
C LEU A 94 4.12 18.42 19.71
N ASN A 95 3.71 19.52 20.36
CA ASN A 95 2.45 19.63 21.09
C ASN A 95 1.29 20.17 20.23
N GLY A 96 1.48 20.22 18.91
CA GLY A 96 0.48 20.69 17.95
C GLY A 96 0.52 22.20 17.74
N GLY A 97 -0.12 22.65 16.65
CA GLY A 97 -0.18 24.05 16.30
C GLY A 97 -0.63 24.31 14.87
N ILE A 98 -0.54 25.57 14.45
CA ILE A 98 -0.83 25.97 13.07
C ILE A 98 0.36 25.52 12.19
N PRO A 99 0.11 24.75 11.11
CA PRO A 99 1.17 24.35 10.19
C PRO A 99 1.84 25.54 9.51
N GLU A 100 3.17 25.56 9.56
CA GLU A 100 4.02 26.53 8.89
C GLU A 100 4.62 25.90 7.62
N PRO A 101 4.36 26.43 6.42
CA PRO A 101 4.87 25.86 5.17
C PRO A 101 6.40 25.80 5.16
N LEU A 102 6.95 24.59 4.98
CA LEU A 102 8.41 24.37 4.96
C LEU A 102 9.08 25.06 3.77
N LEU A 103 8.41 25.07 2.63
CA LEU A 103 8.95 25.54 1.34
C LEU A 103 8.34 26.89 0.90
N GLY A 104 7.61 27.56 1.80
CA GLY A 104 6.88 28.79 1.50
C GLY A 104 5.97 28.62 0.27
N ASP A 105 6.02 29.59 -0.64
CA ASP A 105 5.13 29.63 -1.81
C ASP A 105 5.75 29.04 -3.08
N LYS A 106 6.97 28.51 -2.99
CA LYS A 106 7.77 28.13 -4.15
C LYS A 106 7.06 27.08 -5.03
N TYR A 107 6.31 26.18 -4.42
CA TYR A 107 5.68 25.01 -5.06
C TYR A 107 4.18 24.88 -4.74
N ARG A 108 3.51 26.00 -4.42
CA ARG A 108 2.17 26.02 -3.83
C ARG A 108 1.08 25.30 -4.65
N ASP A 109 1.22 25.24 -5.98
CA ASP A 109 0.24 24.62 -6.90
C ASP A 109 0.72 23.27 -7.46
N GLU A 110 1.75 22.70 -6.86
CA GLU A 110 2.40 21.46 -7.29
C GLU A 110 2.18 20.37 -6.23
N GLN A 111 2.45 19.12 -6.57
CA GLN A 111 2.41 18.02 -5.61
C GLN A 111 3.82 17.76 -5.09
N ILE A 112 3.99 17.82 -3.77
CA ILE A 112 5.24 17.52 -3.07
C ILE A 112 4.94 16.43 -2.04
N ALA A 113 5.64 15.31 -2.08
CA ALA A 113 5.42 14.25 -1.10
C ALA A 113 6.71 13.70 -0.54
N CYS A 114 6.75 13.50 0.77
CA CYS A 114 7.91 12.97 1.49
C CYS A 114 7.98 11.47 1.24
N VAL A 115 9.07 10.98 0.66
CA VAL A 115 9.25 9.55 0.35
C VAL A 115 10.26 8.88 1.28
N HIS A 116 11.06 9.68 1.98
CA HIS A 116 12.01 9.19 2.97
C HIS A 116 12.45 10.35 3.89
N LEU A 117 12.64 10.06 5.17
CA LEU A 117 13.14 11.01 6.15
C LEU A 117 14.12 10.33 7.12
N ASP A 118 15.31 10.91 7.25
CA ASP A 118 16.26 10.60 8.31
C ASP A 118 16.05 11.60 9.46
N LYS A 119 15.40 11.10 10.53
CA LYS A 119 15.02 11.87 11.73
C LYS A 119 16.25 12.35 12.51
N ASP A 120 17.38 11.66 12.37
CA ASP A 120 18.61 11.93 13.09
C ASP A 120 19.47 13.02 12.46
N ARG A 121 19.44 13.08 11.12
CA ARG A 121 20.16 14.05 10.29
C ARG A 121 19.32 15.27 9.91
N ASN A 122 18.00 15.22 10.15
CA ASN A 122 17.04 16.23 9.69
C ASN A 122 17.03 16.38 8.16
N ILE A 123 17.22 15.28 7.43
CA ILE A 123 17.24 15.28 5.97
C ILE A 123 16.02 14.51 5.48
N ALA A 124 15.25 15.11 4.59
CA ALA A 124 14.11 14.49 3.94
C ALA A 124 14.26 14.52 2.43
N TYR A 125 13.70 13.51 1.80
CA TYR A 125 13.64 13.35 0.36
C TYR A 125 12.19 13.45 -0.08
N PHE A 126 11.94 14.28 -1.07
CA PHE A 126 10.62 14.49 -1.62
C PHE A 126 10.61 14.15 -3.11
N PHE A 127 9.51 13.61 -3.61
CA PHE A 127 9.21 13.72 -5.03
C PHE A 127 8.37 14.97 -5.27
N ARG A 128 8.53 15.57 -6.44
CA ARG A 128 7.81 16.75 -6.89
C ARG A 128 7.22 16.51 -8.28
N ASP A 129 5.90 16.65 -8.40
CA ASP A 129 5.14 16.69 -9.65
C ASP A 129 4.62 18.11 -9.87
N ASN A 130 5.08 18.76 -10.95
CA ASN A 130 4.72 20.15 -11.27
C ASN A 130 3.31 20.30 -11.90
N ARG A 131 2.59 19.19 -12.10
CA ARG A 131 1.24 19.06 -12.68
C ARG A 131 1.09 19.48 -14.15
N LYS A 132 2.18 19.90 -14.80
CA LYS A 132 2.19 20.48 -16.16
C LYS A 132 2.94 19.62 -17.16
N THR A 133 4.00 18.95 -16.72
CA THR A 133 4.83 18.06 -17.53
C THR A 133 4.83 16.66 -16.91
N PRO A 134 5.22 15.61 -17.65
CA PRO A 134 5.34 14.27 -17.07
C PRO A 134 6.57 14.12 -16.17
N ASP A 135 7.38 15.17 -15.98
CA ASP A 135 8.60 15.10 -15.18
C ASP A 135 8.29 15.00 -13.69
N ILE A 136 8.92 14.03 -13.04
CA ILE A 136 9.01 13.93 -11.60
C ILE A 136 10.44 14.35 -11.20
N GLU A 137 10.54 15.19 -10.17
CA GLU A 137 11.81 15.65 -9.60
C GLU A 137 12.02 15.04 -8.21
N CYS A 138 13.25 14.63 -7.88
CA CYS A 138 13.61 14.31 -6.49
C CYS A 138 14.32 15.49 -5.85
N LEU A 139 13.80 15.93 -4.71
CA LEU A 139 14.36 16.99 -3.88
C LEU A 139 14.97 16.37 -2.62
N LYS A 140 16.17 16.82 -2.26
CA LYS A 140 16.76 16.62 -0.93
C LYS A 140 16.65 17.92 -0.16
N VAL A 141 16.03 17.86 1.02
CA VAL A 141 15.73 19.01 1.87
C VAL A 141 16.34 18.83 3.25
N ASN A 142 17.07 19.82 3.73
CA ASN A 142 17.48 19.90 5.13
C ASN A 142 16.38 20.62 5.91
N LEU A 143 15.71 19.90 6.82
CA LEU A 143 14.56 20.41 7.58
C LEU A 143 14.95 21.43 8.64
N GLY A 144 16.21 21.45 9.08
CA GLY A 144 16.72 22.43 10.04
C GLY A 144 17.08 23.77 9.41
N THR A 145 17.57 23.77 8.17
CA THR A 145 17.99 25.00 7.46
C THR A 145 17.01 25.47 6.40
N GLY A 146 16.11 24.60 5.95
CA GLY A 146 15.23 24.84 4.79
C GLY A 146 15.96 24.76 3.44
N GLU A 147 17.23 24.33 3.41
CA GLU A 147 17.99 24.19 2.17
C GLU A 147 17.38 23.10 1.29
N VAL A 148 17.13 23.43 0.02
CA VAL A 148 16.55 22.52 -0.98
C VAL A 148 17.54 22.32 -2.11
N SER A 149 17.80 21.05 -2.44
CA SER A 149 18.65 20.65 -3.57
C SER A 149 17.92 19.68 -4.48
N SER A 150 18.02 19.89 -5.79
CA SER A 150 17.50 18.97 -6.79
C SER A 150 18.48 17.83 -7.04
N LEU A 151 17.97 16.60 -7.13
CA LEU A 151 18.71 15.41 -7.53
C LEU A 151 18.41 14.99 -8.98
N GLY A 152 17.72 15.85 -9.74
CA GLY A 152 17.39 15.65 -11.15
C GLY A 152 15.91 15.32 -11.40
N THR A 153 15.58 15.09 -12.66
CA THR A 153 14.20 14.78 -13.10
C THR A 153 14.16 13.58 -14.05
N SER A 154 13.01 12.93 -14.13
CA SER A 154 12.69 11.95 -15.18
C SER A 154 11.20 11.92 -15.48
N ILE A 155 10.82 11.66 -16.74
CA ILE A 155 9.42 11.44 -17.14
C ILE A 155 8.88 10.07 -16.71
N TYR A 156 9.76 9.21 -16.18
CA TYR A 156 9.45 7.88 -15.67
C TYR A 156 9.69 7.78 -14.15
N GLY A 157 9.86 8.91 -13.47
CA GLY A 157 10.16 8.94 -12.04
C GLY A 157 11.37 9.80 -11.71
N ASN A 158 12.47 9.19 -11.29
CA ASN A 158 13.56 9.79 -10.50
C ASN A 158 13.23 9.90 -9.01
N ILE A 159 12.54 8.90 -8.45
CA ILE A 159 12.18 8.88 -7.03
C ILE A 159 13.38 8.38 -6.19
N CYS A 160 13.56 8.91 -4.98
CA CYS A 160 14.55 8.39 -4.05
C CYS A 160 14.22 6.95 -3.65
N ASN A 161 15.18 6.04 -3.79
CA ASN A 161 15.00 4.60 -3.58
C ASN A 161 16.11 3.99 -2.71
N GLY A 162 16.79 4.81 -1.91
CA GLY A 162 17.89 4.38 -1.03
C GLY A 162 18.89 5.50 -0.78
N VAL A 163 19.43 5.58 0.43
CA VAL A 163 20.42 6.60 0.83
C VAL A 163 21.52 5.98 1.68
N SER A 164 22.77 6.36 1.41
CA SER A 164 23.92 5.98 2.25
C SER A 164 23.84 6.64 3.63
N SER A 165 24.53 6.08 4.62
CA SER A 165 24.53 6.53 6.02
C SER A 165 24.99 7.99 6.21
N ASP A 166 25.78 8.50 5.27
CA ASP A 166 26.28 9.88 5.22
C ASP A 166 25.50 10.79 4.24
N HIS A 167 24.47 10.25 3.57
CA HIS A 167 23.69 10.90 2.52
C HIS A 167 24.50 11.42 1.32
N SER A 168 25.72 10.91 1.12
CA SER A 168 26.57 11.26 -0.02
C SER A 168 26.24 10.44 -1.27
N THR A 169 25.60 9.29 -1.13
CA THR A 169 25.11 8.50 -2.25
C THR A 169 23.60 8.32 -2.13
N VAL A 170 22.89 8.72 -3.18
CA VAL A 170 21.43 8.55 -3.28
C VAL A 170 21.14 7.65 -4.45
N ILE A 171 20.38 6.59 -4.20
CA ILE A 171 19.80 5.72 -5.23
C ILE A 171 18.51 6.36 -5.71
N LEU A 172 18.37 6.44 -7.02
CA LEU A 172 17.21 7.02 -7.70
C LEU A 172 16.60 5.95 -8.61
N ALA A 173 15.28 5.92 -8.72
CA ALA A 173 14.57 4.93 -9.52
C ALA A 173 13.71 5.59 -10.61
N ASP A 174 13.79 5.02 -11.81
CA ASP A 174 12.73 5.14 -12.81
C ASP A 174 11.88 3.86 -12.77
N SER A 175 10.56 4.02 -12.90
CA SER A 175 9.58 2.94 -12.93
C SER A 175 8.71 3.08 -14.17
N TYR A 176 8.72 2.06 -15.04
CA TYR A 176 8.01 2.10 -16.33
C TYR A 176 6.62 1.48 -16.26
N THR A 177 6.54 0.26 -15.71
CA THR A 177 5.30 -0.46 -15.38
C THR A 177 5.51 -1.16 -14.04
N ALA A 178 4.45 -1.71 -13.44
CA ALA A 178 4.62 -2.44 -12.19
C ALA A 178 5.67 -3.56 -12.32
N GLY A 179 6.65 -3.53 -11.42
CA GLY A 179 7.79 -4.45 -11.40
C GLY A 179 8.91 -4.14 -12.39
N ASP A 180 8.87 -3.03 -13.12
CA ASP A 180 9.88 -2.67 -14.12
C ASP A 180 10.65 -1.40 -13.72
N ILE A 181 11.73 -1.60 -12.96
CA ILE A 181 12.47 -0.53 -12.29
C ILE A 181 13.91 -0.47 -12.78
N VAL A 182 14.44 0.74 -12.98
CA VAL A 182 15.85 0.98 -13.30
C VAL A 182 16.46 1.85 -12.22
N LEU A 183 17.56 1.39 -11.64
CA LEU A 183 18.27 2.09 -10.59
C LEU A 183 19.39 2.95 -11.17
N TYR A 184 19.48 4.14 -10.63
CA TYR A 184 20.55 5.10 -10.85
C TYR A 184 21.14 5.50 -9.50
N TYR A 185 22.33 6.08 -9.51
CA TYR A 185 22.92 6.70 -8.32
C TYR A 185 23.38 8.12 -8.59
N ARG A 186 23.43 8.90 -7.51
CA ARG A 186 23.82 10.31 -7.49
C ARG A 186 24.80 10.56 -6.34
N LYS A 187 25.92 11.24 -6.62
CA LYS A 187 26.90 11.69 -5.63
C LYS A 187 27.18 13.19 -5.73
N PRO A 188 27.70 13.85 -4.67
CA PRO A 188 28.14 15.24 -4.71
C PRO A 188 29.03 15.55 -5.91
N GLY A 189 28.83 16.73 -6.51
CA GLY A 189 29.63 17.24 -7.64
C GLY A 189 29.30 16.63 -9.01
N MET A 190 28.52 15.56 -9.08
CA MET A 190 27.99 15.09 -10.37
C MET A 190 27.00 16.13 -10.93
N THR A 191 26.75 16.16 -12.24
CA THR A 191 25.67 16.96 -12.87
C THR A 191 24.47 16.11 -13.27
N GLU A 192 24.71 14.86 -13.65
CA GLU A 192 23.69 13.86 -14.01
C GLU A 192 23.75 12.63 -13.07
N ARG A 193 22.66 11.88 -12.96
CA ARG A 193 22.66 10.56 -12.32
C ARG A 193 23.33 9.51 -13.22
N LYS A 194 23.90 8.46 -12.65
CA LYS A 194 24.53 7.36 -13.41
C LYS A 194 23.77 6.06 -13.24
N LEU A 195 23.66 5.27 -14.31
CA LEU A 195 23.02 3.96 -14.27
C LEU A 195 23.75 3.06 -13.25
N LEU A 196 22.97 2.43 -12.37
CA LEU A 196 23.46 1.43 -11.42
C LEU A 196 23.04 0.03 -11.85
N PHE A 197 21.74 -0.19 -12.08
CA PHE A 197 21.18 -1.51 -12.37
C PHE A 197 19.94 -1.42 -13.27
N GLY A 198 19.76 -2.42 -14.13
CA GLY A 198 18.64 -2.50 -15.08
C GLY A 198 18.98 -1.94 -16.46
N ILE A 199 17.99 -1.98 -17.36
CA ILE A 199 18.12 -1.54 -18.75
C ILE A 199 17.12 -0.40 -18.98
N PRO A 200 17.60 0.85 -19.17
CA PRO A 200 16.75 2.00 -19.50
C PRO A 200 15.86 1.73 -20.72
N LEU A 201 14.63 2.24 -20.70
CA LEU A 201 13.61 1.92 -21.72
C LEU A 201 14.07 2.24 -23.16
N ASP A 202 14.78 3.35 -23.35
CA ASP A 202 15.34 3.79 -24.62
C ASP A 202 16.50 2.90 -25.14
N GLN A 203 17.11 2.10 -24.26
CA GLN A 203 18.23 1.20 -24.58
C GLN A 203 17.78 -0.26 -24.78
N ARG A 204 16.49 -0.55 -24.69
CA ARG A 204 15.99 -1.94 -24.79
C ARG A 204 16.02 -2.47 -26.21
N GLU A 205 15.92 -1.63 -27.23
CA GLU A 205 15.95 -2.05 -28.65
C GLU A 205 14.96 -3.21 -28.97
N GLY A 206 13.79 -3.21 -28.31
CA GLY A 206 12.79 -4.28 -28.45
C GLY A 206 13.04 -5.54 -27.62
N LYS A 207 14.11 -5.59 -26.81
CA LYS A 207 14.36 -6.68 -25.86
C LYS A 207 13.32 -6.67 -24.75
N GLN A 208 12.76 -7.83 -24.45
CA GLN A 208 11.91 -8.02 -23.28
C GLN A 208 12.78 -8.04 -22.03
N VAL A 209 12.47 -7.18 -21.08
CA VAL A 209 13.13 -7.12 -19.77
C VAL A 209 12.21 -7.83 -18.76
N PRO A 210 12.69 -8.88 -18.08
CA PRO A 210 11.92 -9.50 -17.00
C PRO A 210 11.63 -8.48 -15.89
N PRO A 211 10.43 -8.52 -15.26
CA PRO A 211 10.16 -7.71 -14.09
C PRO A 211 11.18 -8.01 -12.99
N ASN A 212 11.67 -6.97 -12.33
CA ASN A 212 12.63 -7.07 -11.24
C ASN A 212 12.04 -6.65 -9.88
N GLY A 213 10.90 -5.95 -9.85
CA GLY A 213 10.14 -5.70 -8.61
C GLY A 213 10.94 -5.07 -7.48
N ILE A 214 11.96 -4.26 -7.81
CA ILE A 214 12.91 -3.71 -6.84
C ILE A 214 12.21 -2.77 -5.86
N GLY A 215 12.29 -3.07 -4.56
CA GLY A 215 11.82 -2.21 -3.48
C GLY A 215 12.88 -1.20 -3.01
N TRP A 216 12.70 -0.66 -1.80
CA TRP A 216 13.64 0.27 -1.18
C TRP A 216 15.02 -0.37 -0.98
N CYS A 217 16.08 0.29 -1.45
CA CYS A 217 17.46 -0.18 -1.34
C CYS A 217 18.10 0.28 -0.03
N SER A 218 18.09 -0.59 0.98
CA SER A 218 18.79 -0.35 2.24
C SER A 218 20.29 -0.52 2.03
N PHE A 219 21.10 0.46 2.43
CA PHE A 219 22.55 0.30 2.43
C PHE A 219 22.99 -0.59 3.60
N VAL A 220 23.88 -1.54 3.28
CA VAL A 220 24.42 -2.58 4.17
C VAL A 220 25.91 -2.78 3.87
N ASP A 221 26.60 -3.59 4.67
CA ASP A 221 28.03 -3.89 4.49
C ASP A 221 28.90 -2.61 4.43
N GLU A 222 28.72 -1.72 5.42
CA GLU A 222 29.42 -0.42 5.46
C GLU A 222 29.22 0.41 4.18
N ASP A 223 27.97 0.46 3.71
CA ASP A 223 27.54 1.13 2.47
C ASP A 223 28.19 0.57 1.18
N LYS A 224 28.75 -0.65 1.19
CA LYS A 224 29.30 -1.32 0.00
C LYS A 224 28.28 -2.11 -0.80
N GLY A 225 27.11 -2.39 -0.22
CA GLY A 225 26.04 -3.15 -0.87
C GLY A 225 24.65 -2.59 -0.59
N LEU A 226 23.70 -3.00 -1.43
CA LEU A 226 22.28 -2.71 -1.27
C LEU A 226 21.52 -3.99 -0.95
N PHE A 227 20.57 -3.92 -0.02
CA PHE A 227 19.69 -5.01 0.37
C PHE A 227 18.22 -4.58 0.24
N PHE A 228 17.44 -5.33 -0.55
CA PHE A 228 16.09 -4.94 -0.94
C PHE A 228 15.19 -6.14 -1.28
N THR A 229 13.88 -5.93 -1.27
CA THR A 229 12.92 -6.86 -1.86
C THR A 229 12.98 -6.79 -3.39
N SER A 230 12.85 -7.90 -4.09
CA SER A 230 12.81 -7.93 -5.55
C SER A 230 12.12 -9.17 -6.10
N THR A 231 11.74 -9.15 -7.37
CA THR A 231 11.27 -10.31 -8.13
C THR A 231 12.28 -10.83 -9.14
N ILE A 232 13.56 -10.44 -8.98
CA ILE A 232 14.67 -10.86 -9.86
C ILE A 232 14.79 -12.39 -9.91
N PHE A 233 14.63 -13.05 -8.75
CA PHE A 233 14.79 -14.51 -8.61
C PHE A 233 13.46 -15.24 -8.40
N HIS A 234 12.49 -14.60 -7.73
CA HIS A 234 11.24 -15.22 -7.30
C HIS A 234 10.04 -14.35 -7.69
N ASP A 235 9.06 -14.91 -8.38
CA ASP A 235 7.88 -14.17 -8.88
C ASP A 235 7.04 -13.53 -7.77
N ASN A 236 6.98 -14.20 -6.62
CA ASN A 236 6.29 -13.76 -5.41
C ASN A 236 7.17 -12.94 -4.46
N GLY A 237 8.27 -12.39 -4.96
CA GLY A 237 9.19 -11.56 -4.17
C GLY A 237 10.16 -12.39 -3.33
N GLY A 238 11.40 -11.94 -3.31
CA GLY A 238 12.47 -12.45 -2.46
C GLY A 238 13.40 -11.32 -2.04
N LEU A 239 14.43 -11.65 -1.30
CA LEU A 239 15.43 -10.71 -0.84
C LEU A 239 16.65 -10.76 -1.77
N THR A 240 17.15 -9.60 -2.16
CA THR A 240 18.31 -9.47 -3.05
C THR A 240 19.37 -8.61 -2.40
N TYR A 241 20.61 -9.09 -2.49
CA TYR A 241 21.80 -8.31 -2.23
C TYR A 241 22.46 -7.87 -3.54
N LEU A 242 22.86 -6.62 -3.64
CA LEU A 242 23.55 -6.05 -4.79
C LEU A 242 24.83 -5.35 -4.33
N ALA A 243 25.99 -5.92 -4.68
CA ALA A 243 27.27 -5.27 -4.42
C ALA A 243 27.47 -4.06 -5.34
N LEU A 244 27.91 -2.91 -4.81
CA LEU A 244 28.09 -1.69 -5.59
C LEU A 244 29.32 -1.72 -6.50
N ASP A 245 30.30 -2.58 -6.23
CA ASP A 245 31.47 -2.81 -7.08
C ASP A 245 31.19 -3.77 -8.24
N ASN A 246 30.13 -4.57 -8.14
CA ASN A 246 29.66 -5.48 -9.18
C ASN A 246 28.12 -5.49 -9.30
N PRO A 247 27.50 -4.36 -9.67
CA PRO A 247 26.05 -4.24 -9.70
C PRO A 247 25.41 -5.08 -10.82
N SER A 248 26.19 -5.72 -11.70
CA SER A 248 25.63 -6.60 -12.74
C SER A 248 25.22 -7.99 -12.23
N GLN A 249 25.59 -8.34 -10.99
CA GLN A 249 25.39 -9.66 -10.42
C GLN A 249 24.64 -9.56 -9.08
N PRO A 250 23.32 -9.38 -9.10
CA PRO A 250 22.51 -9.51 -7.90
C PRO A 250 22.64 -10.93 -7.32
N VAL A 251 22.50 -11.04 -6.01
CA VAL A 251 22.59 -12.30 -5.26
C VAL A 251 21.26 -12.55 -4.56
N ASP A 252 20.69 -13.73 -4.79
CA ASP A 252 19.49 -14.21 -4.11
C ASP A 252 19.79 -14.52 -2.64
N ILE A 253 18.99 -14.00 -1.72
CA ILE A 253 19.18 -14.19 -0.28
C ILE A 253 18.09 -15.14 0.25
N PRO A 254 18.46 -16.36 0.68
CA PRO A 254 17.52 -17.30 1.25
C PRO A 254 16.94 -16.77 2.57
N VAL A 255 15.65 -17.02 2.78
CA VAL A 255 14.91 -16.64 3.99
C VAL A 255 14.58 -17.88 4.79
N ASN A 256 15.11 -17.98 6.00
CA ASN A 256 14.84 -19.07 6.94
C ASN A 256 13.91 -18.60 8.06
N GLY A 257 13.16 -19.53 8.68
CA GLY A 257 12.38 -19.25 9.90
C GLY A 257 10.97 -18.70 9.69
N LEU A 258 10.48 -18.63 8.45
CA LEU A 258 9.09 -18.24 8.17
C LEU A 258 8.09 -19.23 8.77
N GLN A 259 7.01 -18.71 9.35
CA GLN A 259 5.97 -19.52 10.02
C GLN A 259 4.63 -19.52 9.27
N HIS A 260 4.47 -18.63 8.29
CA HIS A 260 3.26 -18.53 7.51
C HIS A 260 3.11 -19.68 6.52
N SER A 261 1.87 -19.93 6.12
CA SER A 261 1.51 -20.84 5.03
C SER A 261 0.38 -20.21 4.23
N GLY A 262 0.36 -20.42 2.91
CA GLY A 262 -0.65 -19.85 2.04
C GLY A 262 -0.06 -19.43 0.70
N GLN A 263 -0.84 -18.72 -0.10
CA GLN A 263 -0.35 -18.07 -1.32
C GLN A 263 -0.15 -16.58 -1.03
N GLY A 264 0.95 -16.01 -1.48
CA GLY A 264 1.31 -14.66 -1.07
C GLY A 264 2.63 -14.20 -1.65
N GLU A 265 2.97 -12.96 -1.34
CA GLU A 265 4.22 -12.34 -1.78
C GLU A 265 4.90 -11.53 -0.67
N LEU A 266 6.23 -11.39 -0.77
CA LEU A 266 7.02 -10.50 0.07
C LEU A 266 6.80 -9.06 -0.39
N VAL A 267 6.26 -8.21 0.48
CA VAL A 267 5.84 -6.84 0.14
C VAL A 267 6.64 -5.75 0.84
N GLY A 268 7.41 -6.07 1.88
CA GLY A 268 8.15 -5.07 2.64
C GLY A 268 9.45 -5.59 3.26
N LEU A 269 10.45 -4.72 3.26
CA LEU A 269 11.71 -4.85 3.98
C LEU A 269 12.11 -3.47 4.49
N ARG A 270 12.27 -3.32 5.80
CA ARG A 270 12.78 -2.07 6.39
C ARG A 270 13.87 -2.36 7.40
N LYS A 271 14.97 -1.60 7.30
CA LYS A 271 16.09 -1.69 8.23
C LYS A 271 15.72 -1.01 9.54
N VAL A 272 15.89 -1.73 10.65
CA VAL A 272 15.66 -1.21 12.01
C VAL A 272 16.94 -0.54 12.50
N GLU A 273 17.98 -1.33 12.71
CA GLU A 273 19.32 -0.90 13.10
C GLU A 273 20.30 -2.04 12.82
N ASP A 274 21.56 -1.72 12.52
CA ASP A 274 22.62 -2.70 12.23
C ASP A 274 22.19 -3.78 11.22
N ASP A 275 22.11 -5.04 11.65
CA ASP A 275 21.68 -6.18 10.83
C ASP A 275 20.22 -6.59 11.06
N LEU A 276 19.47 -5.85 11.89
CA LEU A 276 18.07 -6.10 12.21
C LEU A 276 17.12 -5.42 11.21
N PHE A 277 16.12 -6.18 10.75
CA PHE A 277 15.12 -5.75 9.79
C PHE A 277 13.72 -6.20 10.19
N VAL A 278 12.72 -5.49 9.66
CA VAL A 278 11.33 -5.93 9.61
C VAL A 278 10.98 -6.37 8.19
N LEU A 279 10.43 -7.58 8.07
CA LEU A 279 9.87 -8.14 6.81
C LEU A 279 8.36 -8.15 6.88
N GLU A 280 7.71 -7.79 5.79
CA GLU A 280 6.27 -7.92 5.63
C GLU A 280 5.91 -8.82 4.44
N TYR A 281 5.03 -9.78 4.68
CA TYR A 281 4.40 -10.62 3.66
C TYR A 281 2.90 -10.35 3.60
N ASN A 282 2.35 -10.37 2.39
CA ASN A 282 0.92 -10.45 2.13
C ASN A 282 0.56 -11.89 1.78
N ILE A 283 -0.08 -12.62 2.72
CA ILE A 283 -0.45 -14.03 2.57
C ILE A 283 -1.97 -14.15 2.59
N ASP A 284 -2.57 -14.57 1.47
CA ASP A 284 -4.01 -14.70 1.27
C ASP A 284 -4.79 -13.41 1.66
N GLY A 285 -4.18 -12.25 1.42
CA GLY A 285 -4.69 -10.92 1.75
C GLY A 285 -4.35 -10.44 3.17
N ALA A 286 -3.87 -11.31 4.07
CA ALA A 286 -3.52 -10.96 5.44
C ALA A 286 -2.03 -10.61 5.57
N SER A 287 -1.70 -9.62 6.41
CA SER A 287 -0.30 -9.27 6.70
C SER A 287 0.33 -10.31 7.63
N TRP A 288 1.61 -10.60 7.38
CA TRP A 288 2.52 -11.28 8.28
C TRP A 288 3.77 -10.44 8.42
N VAL A 289 4.17 -10.16 9.66
CA VAL A 289 5.32 -9.31 9.95
C VAL A 289 6.32 -10.05 10.82
N TYR A 290 7.58 -10.04 10.39
CA TYR A 290 8.70 -10.68 11.06
C TYR A 290 9.76 -9.65 11.41
N GLU A 291 10.30 -9.74 12.61
CA GLU A 291 11.61 -9.21 12.95
C GLU A 291 12.65 -10.28 12.60
N GLY A 292 13.77 -9.91 11.98
CA GLY A 292 14.82 -10.86 11.64
C GLY A 292 16.13 -10.18 11.27
N THR A 293 17.19 -10.98 11.19
CA THR A 293 18.55 -10.49 10.95
C THR A 293 19.08 -10.88 9.57
N PHE A 294 19.82 -9.98 8.96
CA PHE A 294 20.51 -10.20 7.70
C PHE A 294 22.02 -10.37 7.92
N HIS A 295 22.53 -11.58 7.72
CA HIS A 295 23.95 -11.84 7.89
C HIS A 295 24.69 -11.72 6.56
N VAL A 296 25.51 -10.69 6.45
CA VAL A 296 26.45 -10.50 5.33
C VAL A 296 27.65 -11.43 5.52
N GLY A 297 28.04 -12.16 4.47
CA GLY A 297 29.20 -13.06 4.52
C GLY A 297 29.35 -13.90 3.27
N ALA A 298 30.20 -14.93 3.33
CA ALA A 298 30.42 -15.87 2.21
C ALA A 298 29.17 -16.69 1.84
N SER A 299 28.18 -16.75 2.73
CA SER A 299 26.88 -17.40 2.50
C SER A 299 25.79 -16.51 3.11
N PRO A 300 25.40 -15.43 2.40
CA PRO A 300 24.47 -14.46 2.94
C PRO A 300 23.09 -15.10 3.12
N VAL A 301 22.42 -14.78 4.23
CA VAL A 301 21.14 -15.38 4.61
C VAL A 301 20.34 -14.40 5.45
N PHE A 302 19.02 -14.45 5.29
CA PHE A 302 18.10 -13.78 6.18
C PHE A 302 17.49 -14.79 7.16
N GLN A 303 17.60 -14.52 8.45
CA GLN A 303 17.00 -15.34 9.50
C GLN A 303 15.81 -14.60 10.09
N ALA A 304 14.59 -15.00 9.68
CA ALA A 304 13.38 -14.56 10.35
C ALA A 304 13.39 -15.10 11.79
N GLY A 305 13.22 -14.20 12.74
CA GLY A 305 13.19 -14.48 14.17
C GLY A 305 11.76 -14.40 14.70
N ARG A 306 11.43 -13.27 15.31
CA ARG A 306 10.16 -13.07 16.01
C ARG A 306 9.03 -12.73 15.05
N VAL A 307 7.87 -13.37 15.24
CA VAL A 307 6.62 -13.00 14.56
C VAL A 307 5.98 -11.85 15.33
N LEU A 308 5.95 -10.67 14.72
CA LEU A 308 5.28 -9.49 15.29
C LEU A 308 3.77 -9.53 15.01
N LEU A 309 3.38 -10.03 13.84
CA LEU A 309 1.99 -10.05 13.36
C LEU A 309 1.76 -11.23 12.39
N GLY A 310 0.55 -11.76 12.34
CA GLY A 310 0.14 -12.84 11.43
C GLY A 310 -0.27 -14.13 12.14
N ALA A 311 0.17 -14.32 13.38
CA ALA A 311 -0.23 -15.42 14.26
C ALA A 311 -1.27 -14.98 15.31
N PRO A 312 -2.11 -15.88 15.85
CA PRO A 312 -3.05 -15.54 16.92
C PRO A 312 -2.33 -14.90 18.13
N PRO A 313 -2.90 -13.84 18.75
CA PRO A 313 -4.23 -13.29 18.50
C PRO A 313 -4.28 -12.20 17.40
N LEU A 314 -3.20 -11.96 16.66
CA LEU A 314 -3.08 -10.92 15.61
C LEU A 314 -2.98 -11.53 14.20
N SER A 315 -3.87 -12.46 13.90
CA SER A 315 -3.95 -13.12 12.58
C SER A 315 -5.14 -12.62 11.75
N SER A 316 -5.12 -12.96 10.46
CA SER A 316 -6.24 -12.80 9.52
C SER A 316 -6.70 -11.35 9.32
N GLY A 317 -5.76 -10.41 9.34
CA GLY A 317 -6.02 -8.99 9.21
C GLY A 317 -4.88 -8.26 8.49
N VAL A 318 -4.93 -6.94 8.50
CA VAL A 318 -4.00 -6.07 7.78
C VAL A 318 -3.32 -5.12 8.75
N VAL A 319 -2.00 -4.95 8.61
CA VAL A 319 -1.25 -3.90 9.31
C VAL A 319 -1.41 -2.59 8.54
N LEU A 320 -1.67 -1.49 9.24
CA LEU A 320 -2.03 -0.18 8.66
C LEU A 320 -0.98 0.89 9.01
N GLY A 321 0.27 0.46 9.09
CA GLY A 321 1.38 1.21 9.65
C GLY A 321 2.03 0.47 10.80
N LEU A 322 3.36 0.47 10.80
CA LEU A 322 4.20 -0.12 11.83
C LEU A 322 5.47 0.71 11.94
N GLU A 323 5.82 1.11 13.14
CA GLU A 323 7.04 1.88 13.43
C GLU A 323 7.69 1.35 14.70
N TRP A 324 8.90 1.80 14.97
CA TRP A 324 9.66 1.35 16.13
C TRP A 324 10.48 2.46 16.76
N GLN A 325 10.86 2.18 18.01
CA GLN A 325 11.86 2.93 18.73
C GLN A 325 12.93 1.97 19.23
N VAL A 326 14.20 2.25 18.91
CA VAL A 326 15.32 1.60 19.58
C VAL A 326 15.44 2.18 20.99
N THR A 327 15.40 1.30 21.99
CA THR A 327 15.40 1.64 23.43
C THR A 327 16.74 1.37 24.10
N ASN A 328 17.50 0.41 23.58
CA ASN A 328 18.88 0.15 23.97
C ASN A 328 19.65 -0.36 22.73
N HIS A 329 20.93 -0.04 22.62
CA HIS A 329 21.78 -0.49 21.50
C HIS A 329 22.67 -1.67 21.88
N ASP A 330 22.89 -1.91 23.18
CA ASP A 330 23.70 -3.03 23.67
C ASP A 330 23.18 -3.56 25.02
N PRO A 331 22.44 -4.69 25.04
CA PRO A 331 21.93 -5.40 23.85
C PRO A 331 20.92 -4.53 23.08
N LEU A 332 20.79 -4.79 21.78
CA LEU A 332 19.78 -4.13 20.94
C LEU A 332 18.38 -4.49 21.44
N GLU A 333 17.60 -3.48 21.80
CA GLU A 333 16.24 -3.60 22.31
C GLU A 333 15.31 -2.66 21.56
N VAL A 334 14.27 -3.22 20.94
CA VAL A 334 13.35 -2.48 20.06
C VAL A 334 11.92 -2.59 20.57
N GLU A 335 11.25 -1.45 20.67
CA GLU A 335 9.81 -1.35 20.94
C GLU A 335 9.09 -1.06 19.63
N TYR A 336 8.03 -1.81 19.32
CA TYR A 336 7.25 -1.65 18.09
C TYR A 336 5.86 -1.10 18.39
N VAL A 337 5.37 -0.18 17.55
CA VAL A 337 3.97 0.27 17.54
C VAL A 337 3.38 -0.02 16.17
N PHE A 338 2.12 -0.44 16.12
CA PHE A 338 1.43 -0.67 14.86
C PHE A 338 -0.08 -0.51 14.98
N ALA A 339 -0.70 -0.23 13.84
CA ALA A 339 -2.14 -0.27 13.67
C ALA A 339 -2.55 -1.58 12.98
N PHE A 340 -3.61 -2.23 13.45
CA PHE A 340 -4.09 -3.49 12.88
C PHE A 340 -5.61 -3.59 12.85
N THR A 341 -6.12 -4.14 11.75
CA THR A 341 -7.55 -4.26 11.44
C THR A 341 -7.91 -5.65 10.94
N ARG A 342 -9.20 -5.99 10.93
CA ARG A 342 -9.74 -7.18 10.26
C ARG A 342 -11.00 -6.82 9.49
N ALA A 343 -11.46 -7.70 8.61
CA ALA A 343 -12.73 -7.53 7.91
C ALA A 343 -13.93 -7.22 8.82
N ASN A 344 -13.91 -7.73 10.06
CA ASN A 344 -14.99 -7.59 11.04
C ASN A 344 -14.56 -6.85 12.32
N THR A 345 -13.44 -6.13 12.30
CA THR A 345 -12.97 -5.38 13.48
C THR A 345 -12.32 -4.09 13.02
N PRO A 346 -12.79 -2.91 13.48
CA PRO A 346 -12.13 -1.65 13.22
C PRO A 346 -10.64 -1.66 13.62
N SER A 347 -9.86 -0.78 13.01
CA SER A 347 -8.44 -0.61 13.32
C SER A 347 -8.20 -0.33 14.80
N GLN A 348 -7.16 -0.94 15.35
CA GLN A 348 -6.70 -0.71 16.71
C GLN A 348 -5.19 -0.42 16.73
N LEU A 349 -4.77 0.39 17.70
CA LEU A 349 -3.37 0.60 18.04
C LEU A 349 -2.86 -0.51 18.97
N TYR A 350 -1.64 -0.97 18.72
CA TYR A 350 -0.93 -1.94 19.54
C TYR A 350 0.50 -1.49 19.76
N ILE A 351 1.06 -1.91 20.90
CA ILE A 351 2.48 -1.79 21.20
C ILE A 351 3.04 -3.16 21.57
N ILE A 352 4.22 -3.49 21.06
CA ILE A 352 5.04 -4.60 21.51
C ILE A 352 6.22 -3.99 22.26
N PRO A 353 6.26 -4.09 23.60
CA PRO A 353 7.40 -3.61 24.37
C PRO A 353 8.71 -4.26 23.95
N SER A 354 9.82 -3.63 24.28
CA SER A 354 11.15 -4.21 24.09
C SER A 354 11.32 -5.52 24.87
N GLY A 355 12.22 -6.38 24.38
CA GLY A 355 12.52 -7.69 24.98
C GLY A 355 11.91 -8.89 24.25
N ALA A 356 12.61 -10.03 24.35
CA ALA A 356 12.35 -11.23 23.55
C ALA A 356 10.97 -11.88 23.78
N GLU A 357 10.46 -11.85 25.02
CA GLU A 357 9.19 -12.48 25.43
C GLU A 357 7.99 -11.52 25.45
N SER A 358 8.19 -10.27 25.00
CA SER A 358 7.13 -9.25 25.08
C SER A 358 5.96 -9.62 24.15
N THR A 359 4.74 -9.34 24.58
CA THR A 359 3.54 -9.59 23.78
C THR A 359 2.87 -8.28 23.42
N ALA A 360 2.19 -8.25 22.26
CA ALA A 360 1.43 -7.09 21.85
C ALA A 360 0.35 -6.72 22.89
N THR A 361 0.35 -5.46 23.30
CA THR A 361 -0.67 -4.85 24.16
C THR A 361 -1.51 -3.91 23.31
N ARG A 362 -2.84 -4.05 23.37
CA ARG A 362 -3.77 -3.17 22.66
C ARG A 362 -3.91 -1.84 23.40
N LEU A 363 -3.74 -0.73 22.70
CA LEU A 363 -3.80 0.64 23.23
C LEU A 363 -5.16 1.34 23.02
N SER A 364 -5.94 0.91 22.02
CA SER A 364 -7.26 1.45 21.70
C SER A 364 -8.39 0.43 21.92
N SER A 365 -9.64 0.88 21.86
CA SER A 365 -10.82 0.00 21.99
C SER A 365 -11.96 0.41 21.04
N GLU A 366 -11.62 0.62 19.77
CA GLU A 366 -12.59 1.02 18.74
C GLU A 366 -13.61 -0.06 18.43
N LYS A 367 -14.86 0.36 18.19
CA LYS A 367 -15.98 -0.54 17.89
C LYS A 367 -16.96 0.13 16.93
N VAL A 368 -17.70 -0.70 16.19
CA VAL A 368 -18.85 -0.22 15.40
C VAL A 368 -19.99 0.14 16.35
N LEU A 369 -20.43 1.40 16.34
CA LEU A 369 -21.42 1.88 17.30
C LEU A 369 -22.78 1.19 17.09
N GLY A 370 -23.29 0.53 18.12
CA GLY A 370 -24.63 -0.08 18.12
C GLY A 370 -24.73 -1.41 17.34
N ILE A 371 -23.61 -1.96 16.85
CA ILE A 371 -23.58 -3.25 16.16
C ILE A 371 -22.66 -4.20 16.92
N PRO A 372 -23.18 -5.32 17.47
CA PRO A 372 -22.33 -6.34 18.09
C PRO A 372 -21.34 -6.96 17.10
N ASP A 373 -20.09 -7.18 17.53
CA ASP A 373 -19.04 -7.77 16.70
C ASP A 373 -19.45 -9.14 16.11
N GLU A 374 -20.26 -9.93 16.83
CA GLU A 374 -20.77 -11.23 16.36
C GLU A 374 -21.75 -11.14 15.18
N TYR A 375 -22.19 -9.93 14.80
CA TYR A 375 -23.02 -9.70 13.63
C TYR A 375 -22.20 -9.40 12.38
N LEU A 376 -20.94 -8.98 12.55
CA LEU A 376 -20.03 -8.64 11.47
C LEU A 376 -19.41 -9.91 10.88
N SER A 377 -19.21 -9.91 9.56
CA SER A 377 -18.73 -11.06 8.80
C SER A 377 -17.22 -11.04 8.67
N ALA A 378 -16.53 -12.06 9.19
CA ALA A 378 -15.07 -12.20 9.02
C ALA A 378 -14.68 -12.59 7.57
N GLY A 379 -15.63 -13.12 6.80
CA GLY A 379 -15.39 -13.71 5.48
C GLY A 379 -14.73 -15.08 5.55
N GLU A 380 -15.05 -15.93 4.57
CA GLU A 380 -14.43 -17.25 4.38
C GLU A 380 -13.72 -17.31 3.02
N ASP A 381 -12.78 -18.24 2.87
CA ASP A 381 -12.14 -18.52 1.59
C ASP A 381 -13.19 -19.02 0.58
N ALA A 382 -13.18 -18.42 -0.60
CA ALA A 382 -14.02 -18.78 -1.73
C ALA A 382 -13.22 -18.90 -3.02
N SER A 383 -11.90 -19.13 -2.88
CA SER A 383 -10.98 -19.29 -4.00
C SER A 383 -11.43 -20.40 -4.95
N TYR A 384 -11.14 -20.21 -6.24
CA TYR A 384 -11.61 -21.10 -7.31
C TYR A 384 -10.57 -21.23 -8.42
N THR A 385 -10.70 -22.28 -9.22
CA THR A 385 -9.93 -22.44 -10.45
C THR A 385 -10.76 -21.92 -11.61
N THR A 386 -10.18 -20.99 -12.37
CA THR A 386 -10.84 -20.36 -13.52
C THR A 386 -10.63 -21.18 -14.80
N PHE A 387 -11.11 -20.66 -15.92
CA PHE A 387 -11.24 -21.34 -17.22
C PHE A 387 -9.93 -21.90 -17.80
N ASP A 388 -8.77 -21.36 -17.42
CA ASP A 388 -7.44 -21.75 -17.89
C ASP A 388 -6.59 -22.48 -16.82
N GLY A 389 -7.21 -22.92 -15.72
CA GLY A 389 -6.52 -23.65 -14.65
C GLY A 389 -5.84 -22.73 -13.62
N LEU A 390 -5.90 -21.41 -13.80
CA LEU A 390 -5.42 -20.46 -12.81
C LEU A 390 -6.27 -20.50 -11.55
N ARG A 391 -5.63 -20.54 -10.37
CA ARG A 391 -6.29 -20.29 -9.09
C ARG A 391 -6.52 -18.78 -8.92
N VAL A 392 -7.76 -18.38 -8.70
CA VAL A 392 -8.16 -17.03 -8.32
C VAL A 392 -8.48 -17.02 -6.84
N SER A 393 -7.85 -16.11 -6.10
CA SER A 393 -8.13 -15.92 -4.69
C SER A 393 -9.44 -15.17 -4.53
N ALA A 394 -10.30 -15.58 -3.59
CA ALA A 394 -11.54 -14.88 -3.33
C ALA A 394 -12.00 -15.07 -1.89
N ARG A 395 -12.79 -14.10 -1.41
CA ARG A 395 -13.50 -14.20 -0.13
C ARG A 395 -15.00 -14.14 -0.35
N LEU A 396 -15.74 -14.91 0.45
CA LEU A 396 -17.19 -14.84 0.54
C LEU A 396 -17.58 -14.34 1.93
N TYR A 397 -18.31 -13.24 1.99
CA TYR A 397 -18.85 -12.68 3.22
C TYR A 397 -20.32 -13.04 3.30
N LEU A 398 -20.67 -13.86 4.29
CA LEU A 398 -22.05 -14.26 4.57
C LEU A 398 -22.60 -13.49 5.77
N PRO A 399 -23.92 -13.22 5.81
CA PRO A 399 -24.57 -12.70 7.00
C PRO A 399 -24.35 -13.61 8.20
N SER A 400 -24.10 -13.03 9.37
CA SER A 400 -24.02 -13.80 10.61
C SER A 400 -25.31 -14.59 10.86
N PRO A 401 -25.25 -15.87 11.25
CA PRO A 401 -26.42 -16.66 11.62
C PRO A 401 -27.27 -16.02 12.74
N LYS A 402 -26.64 -15.19 13.59
CA LYS A 402 -27.29 -14.46 14.69
C LYS A 402 -28.33 -13.45 14.22
N LEU A 403 -28.21 -12.97 12.98
CA LEU A 403 -29.17 -12.04 12.37
C LEU A 403 -30.50 -12.70 11.98
N GLY A 404 -30.57 -14.04 11.98
CA GLY A 404 -31.82 -14.78 11.79
C GLY A 404 -32.35 -14.82 10.35
N HIS A 405 -31.59 -14.32 9.38
CA HIS A 405 -31.88 -14.41 7.94
C HIS A 405 -32.19 -15.86 7.50
N LYS A 406 -33.23 -16.07 6.67
CA LYS A 406 -33.71 -17.41 6.26
C LYS A 406 -33.63 -17.64 4.77
N GLY A 407 -33.16 -18.82 4.36
CA GLY A 407 -33.05 -19.27 2.97
C GLY A 407 -31.76 -18.80 2.26
N PRO A 408 -31.60 -19.11 0.96
CA PRO A 408 -30.44 -18.66 0.18
C PRO A 408 -30.35 -17.13 0.07
N ARG A 409 -29.15 -16.57 0.11
CA ARG A 409 -28.90 -15.12 0.17
C ARG A 409 -28.74 -14.54 -1.24
N PRO A 410 -29.34 -13.37 -1.56
CA PRO A 410 -28.97 -12.65 -2.77
C PRO A 410 -27.48 -12.32 -2.74
N LEU A 411 -26.85 -12.33 -3.91
CA LEU A 411 -25.41 -12.16 -4.05
C LEU A 411 -25.08 -10.77 -4.58
N VAL A 412 -24.09 -10.13 -3.98
CA VAL A 412 -23.40 -8.97 -4.56
C VAL A 412 -21.97 -9.38 -4.86
N GLU A 413 -21.50 -9.18 -6.08
CA GLU A 413 -20.07 -9.22 -6.38
C GLU A 413 -19.48 -7.81 -6.19
N TYR A 414 -18.46 -7.71 -5.36
CA TYR A 414 -17.68 -6.48 -5.20
C TYR A 414 -16.35 -6.61 -5.94
N VAL A 415 -16.10 -5.71 -6.89
CA VAL A 415 -14.88 -5.68 -7.71
C VAL A 415 -13.98 -4.53 -7.24
N HIS A 416 -12.76 -4.87 -6.82
CA HIS A 416 -11.81 -3.89 -6.28
C HIS A 416 -11.27 -2.92 -7.34
N GLY A 417 -10.81 -1.76 -6.88
CA GLY A 417 -10.08 -0.80 -7.71
C GLY A 417 -8.63 -1.24 -7.97
N GLY A 418 -8.01 -0.67 -9.00
CA GLY A 418 -6.69 -1.10 -9.48
C GLY A 418 -6.59 -0.87 -10.99
N PRO A 419 -6.39 -1.93 -11.80
CA PRO A 419 -6.48 -3.36 -11.48
C PRO A 419 -5.29 -3.90 -10.69
N GLN A 420 -4.20 -3.12 -10.75
CA GLN A 420 -2.94 -3.12 -10.01
C GLN A 420 -2.97 -3.31 -8.48
N GLY A 421 -4.05 -3.82 -7.88
CA GLY A 421 -4.35 -3.74 -6.45
C GLY A 421 -5.06 -4.98 -5.93
N GLN A 422 -5.62 -4.92 -4.72
CA GLN A 422 -6.22 -6.09 -4.09
C GLN A 422 -7.29 -5.69 -3.07
N GLU A 423 -8.35 -6.48 -2.95
CA GLU A 423 -9.23 -6.40 -1.77
C GLU A 423 -8.71 -7.29 -0.64
N ARG A 424 -8.54 -6.67 0.53
CA ARG A 424 -7.96 -7.28 1.75
C ARG A 424 -8.98 -7.22 2.90
N PRO A 425 -8.83 -8.02 3.97
CA PRO A 425 -9.69 -7.95 5.15
C PRO A 425 -9.38 -6.71 6.01
N ASP A 426 -9.60 -5.52 5.43
CA ASP A 426 -9.28 -4.21 5.99
C ASP A 426 -10.55 -3.40 6.26
N PHE A 427 -10.93 -3.21 7.53
CA PHE A 427 -12.12 -2.42 7.90
C PHE A 427 -12.00 -0.92 7.59
N THR A 428 -10.78 -0.41 7.48
CA THR A 428 -10.51 1.03 7.30
C THR A 428 -10.66 1.47 5.85
N TRP A 429 -10.57 0.52 4.94
CA TRP A 429 -10.84 0.76 3.54
C TRP A 429 -12.34 0.78 3.26
N PHE A 430 -12.79 1.75 2.45
CA PHE A 430 -14.21 2.07 2.24
C PHE A 430 -15.07 0.86 1.81
N SER A 431 -14.46 -0.11 1.14
CA SER A 431 -15.10 -1.32 0.64
C SER A 431 -15.66 -2.19 1.76
N MET A 432 -14.93 -2.31 2.87
CA MET A 432 -15.28 -3.25 3.94
C MET A 432 -16.50 -2.79 4.74
N PRO A 433 -16.64 -1.51 5.14
CA PRO A 433 -17.91 -1.00 5.65
C PRO A 433 -19.10 -1.25 4.70
N LEU A 434 -18.91 -1.11 3.39
CA LEU A 434 -19.96 -1.44 2.41
C LEU A 434 -20.29 -2.95 2.42
N ILE A 435 -19.28 -3.82 2.42
CA ILE A 435 -19.45 -5.29 2.51
C ILE A 435 -20.20 -5.66 3.81
N GLN A 436 -19.81 -5.09 4.95
CA GLN A 436 -20.48 -5.32 6.23
C GLN A 436 -21.93 -4.83 6.20
N TYR A 437 -22.19 -3.65 5.63
CA TYR A 437 -23.54 -3.14 5.49
C TYR A 437 -24.44 -4.08 4.68
N LEU A 438 -23.93 -4.62 3.56
CA LEU A 438 -24.65 -5.58 2.73
C LEU A 438 -24.92 -6.90 3.48
N THR A 439 -23.93 -7.44 4.19
CA THR A 439 -24.12 -8.69 4.96
C THR A 439 -25.08 -8.53 6.12
N LEU A 440 -25.03 -7.40 6.85
CA LEU A 440 -26.00 -7.07 7.89
C LEU A 440 -27.44 -7.03 7.34
N ASN A 441 -27.63 -6.59 6.10
CA ASN A 441 -28.91 -6.56 5.40
C ASN A 441 -29.26 -7.87 4.66
N GLY A 442 -28.47 -8.94 4.86
CA GLY A 442 -28.81 -10.29 4.42
C GLY A 442 -28.33 -10.66 3.03
N PHE A 443 -27.43 -9.87 2.43
CA PHE A 443 -26.73 -10.23 1.19
C PHE A 443 -25.51 -11.09 1.49
N ALA A 444 -25.20 -12.02 0.60
CA ALA A 444 -23.85 -12.56 0.49
C ALA A 444 -23.01 -11.61 -0.38
N VAL A 445 -21.74 -11.39 -0.03
CA VAL A 445 -20.84 -10.57 -0.84
C VAL A 445 -19.63 -11.40 -1.26
N PHE A 446 -19.44 -11.54 -2.57
CA PHE A 446 -18.31 -12.24 -3.16
C PHE A 446 -17.27 -11.25 -3.65
N VAL A 447 -16.02 -11.53 -3.32
CA VAL A 447 -14.89 -10.61 -3.50
C VAL A 447 -13.73 -11.39 -4.11
N PRO A 448 -13.67 -11.50 -5.45
CA PRO A 448 -12.54 -12.12 -6.12
C PRO A 448 -11.40 -11.10 -6.35
N ASN A 449 -10.18 -11.56 -6.10
CA ASN A 449 -8.95 -10.90 -6.54
C ASN A 449 -8.52 -11.61 -7.83
N VAL A 450 -9.09 -11.20 -8.97
CA VAL A 450 -8.89 -11.79 -10.31
C VAL A 450 -7.50 -11.50 -10.88
N ARG A 451 -7.12 -12.13 -11.99
CA ARG A 451 -5.84 -11.83 -12.66
C ARG A 451 -5.67 -10.31 -12.82
N GLY A 452 -4.48 -9.82 -12.50
CA GLY A 452 -4.26 -8.37 -12.35
C GLY A 452 -4.06 -7.94 -10.89
N SER A 453 -4.61 -8.66 -9.92
CA SER A 453 -4.47 -8.27 -8.51
C SER A 453 -3.04 -8.41 -7.96
N THR A 454 -2.71 -7.63 -6.93
CA THR A 454 -1.49 -7.84 -6.11
C THR A 454 -1.68 -8.99 -5.11
N GLY A 455 -0.58 -9.42 -4.48
CA GLY A 455 -0.56 -10.45 -3.44
C GLY A 455 -0.33 -11.88 -3.96
N TYR A 456 -0.10 -12.07 -5.25
CA TYR A 456 0.00 -13.40 -5.88
C TYR A 456 1.15 -13.50 -6.90
N GLY A 457 2.13 -12.59 -6.82
CA GLY A 457 3.30 -12.54 -7.69
C GLY A 457 3.17 -11.55 -8.85
N ILE A 458 4.32 -11.04 -9.30
CA ILE A 458 4.36 -9.98 -10.30
C ILE A 458 3.77 -10.44 -11.64
N ARG A 459 3.94 -11.71 -12.02
CA ARG A 459 3.31 -12.25 -13.24
C ARG A 459 1.80 -12.27 -13.16
N TYR A 460 1.23 -12.62 -12.00
CA TYR A 460 -0.22 -12.61 -11.79
C TYR A 460 -0.78 -11.19 -11.96
N MET A 461 -0.10 -10.21 -11.37
CA MET A 461 -0.44 -8.79 -11.44
C MET A 461 -0.34 -8.22 -12.86
N LYS A 462 0.67 -8.63 -13.65
CA LYS A 462 0.89 -8.13 -15.01
C LYS A 462 0.02 -8.79 -16.08
N TRP A 463 -0.81 -9.77 -15.74
CA TRP A 463 -1.71 -10.39 -16.72
C TRP A 463 -2.82 -9.48 -17.24
N VAL A 464 -3.05 -8.36 -16.56
CA VAL A 464 -4.00 -7.34 -16.99
C VAL A 464 -3.34 -6.28 -17.89
N ASP A 465 -2.01 -6.20 -17.94
CA ASP A 465 -1.28 -5.29 -18.83
C ASP A 465 -1.75 -5.54 -20.28
N LYS A 466 -2.27 -4.49 -20.91
CA LYS A 466 -2.84 -4.50 -22.28
C LYS A 466 -3.95 -5.54 -22.50
N ASP A 467 -4.66 -5.98 -21.45
CA ASP A 467 -5.79 -6.91 -21.57
C ASP A 467 -6.96 -6.60 -20.61
N TRP A 468 -7.18 -5.32 -20.28
CA TRP A 468 -8.39 -4.90 -19.55
C TRP A 468 -9.66 -5.35 -20.30
N GLY A 469 -10.62 -5.90 -19.56
CA GLY A 469 -11.89 -6.36 -20.13
C GLY A 469 -11.78 -7.60 -21.01
N GLY A 470 -10.65 -8.33 -20.90
CA GLY A 470 -10.31 -9.53 -21.64
C GLY A 470 -10.47 -10.81 -20.82
N LYS A 471 -9.35 -11.38 -20.35
CA LYS A 471 -9.36 -12.62 -19.58
C LYS A 471 -9.83 -12.43 -18.12
N ASP A 472 -9.62 -11.26 -17.56
CA ASP A 472 -10.15 -10.81 -16.26
C ASP A 472 -11.68 -10.97 -16.17
N VAL A 473 -12.43 -10.61 -17.23
CA VAL A 473 -13.89 -10.81 -17.32
C VAL A 473 -14.27 -12.28 -17.13
N ARG A 474 -13.49 -13.20 -17.70
CA ARG A 474 -13.77 -14.63 -17.61
C ARG A 474 -13.51 -15.18 -16.21
N ASP A 475 -12.57 -14.61 -15.46
CA ASP A 475 -12.36 -14.99 -14.06
C ASP A 475 -13.62 -14.73 -13.23
N HIS A 476 -14.18 -13.53 -13.34
CA HIS A 476 -15.45 -13.17 -12.68
C HIS A 476 -16.57 -14.18 -13.02
N ILE A 477 -16.75 -14.50 -14.30
CA ILE A 477 -17.80 -15.44 -14.75
C ILE A 477 -17.60 -16.84 -14.16
N GLU A 478 -16.37 -17.36 -14.11
CA GLU A 478 -16.10 -18.67 -13.52
C GLU A 478 -16.28 -18.67 -12.00
N GLY A 479 -15.94 -17.58 -11.31
CA GLY A 479 -16.23 -17.39 -9.90
C GLY A 479 -17.73 -17.46 -9.60
N LEU A 480 -18.55 -16.79 -10.41
CA LEU A 480 -20.01 -16.85 -10.29
C LEU A 480 -20.55 -18.26 -10.52
N LYS A 481 -20.07 -18.98 -11.56
CA LYS A 481 -20.44 -20.39 -11.82
C LYS A 481 -20.10 -21.31 -10.65
N ARG A 482 -19.00 -21.05 -9.94
CA ARG A 482 -18.64 -21.78 -8.72
C ARG A 482 -19.66 -21.52 -7.59
N LEU A 483 -20.17 -20.30 -7.48
CA LEU A 483 -21.14 -19.91 -6.45
C LEU A 483 -22.57 -20.39 -6.71
N GLU A 484 -23.00 -20.64 -7.95
CA GLU A 484 -24.34 -21.23 -8.20
C GLU A 484 -24.47 -22.66 -7.68
N LYS A 485 -23.35 -23.31 -7.34
CA LYS A 485 -23.33 -24.62 -6.69
C LYS A 485 -23.43 -24.53 -5.16
N ASP A 486 -23.35 -23.32 -4.58
CA ASP A 486 -23.47 -23.12 -3.14
C ASP A 486 -24.95 -22.96 -2.75
N PRO A 487 -25.54 -23.90 -1.98
CA PRO A 487 -26.96 -23.85 -1.61
C PRO A 487 -27.30 -22.66 -0.69
N ARG A 488 -26.30 -21.97 -0.14
CA ARG A 488 -26.49 -20.75 0.66
C ARG A 488 -26.75 -19.52 -0.20
N ILE A 489 -26.51 -19.58 -1.51
CA ILE A 489 -26.56 -18.45 -2.43
C ILE A 489 -27.77 -18.56 -3.37
N ASP A 490 -28.49 -17.45 -3.54
CA ASP A 490 -29.53 -17.30 -4.55
C ASP A 490 -28.93 -16.65 -5.80
N SER A 491 -28.51 -17.48 -6.75
CA SER A 491 -27.92 -17.05 -8.02
C SER A 491 -28.86 -16.27 -8.92
N SER A 492 -30.19 -16.34 -8.69
CA SER A 492 -31.17 -15.60 -9.51
C SER A 492 -31.27 -14.13 -9.12
N ARG A 493 -30.72 -13.75 -7.96
CA ARG A 493 -30.72 -12.39 -7.40
C ARG A 493 -29.30 -11.90 -7.18
N ARG A 494 -28.63 -11.53 -8.28
CA ARG A 494 -27.25 -11.04 -8.32
C ARG A 494 -27.17 -9.56 -8.64
N GLY A 495 -26.26 -8.84 -7.99
CA GLY A 495 -25.81 -7.51 -8.40
C GLY A 495 -24.28 -7.43 -8.42
N VAL A 496 -23.74 -6.43 -9.10
CA VAL A 496 -22.31 -6.13 -9.16
C VAL A 496 -22.05 -4.67 -8.79
N VAL A 497 -20.98 -4.42 -8.05
CA VAL A 497 -20.54 -3.08 -7.66
C VAL A 497 -19.02 -3.00 -7.64
N GLY A 498 -18.47 -1.87 -8.07
CA GLY A 498 -17.02 -1.69 -8.05
C GLY A 498 -16.61 -0.24 -8.22
N ARG A 499 -15.34 0.03 -7.89
CA ARG A 499 -14.75 1.37 -7.85
C ARG A 499 -13.58 1.51 -8.80
N SER A 500 -13.46 2.64 -9.51
CA SER A 500 -12.32 2.91 -10.41
C SER A 500 -12.22 1.80 -11.48
N TYR A 501 -11.11 1.06 -11.61
CA TYR A 501 -11.08 -0.13 -12.47
C TYR A 501 -12.22 -1.12 -12.15
N GLY A 502 -12.59 -1.32 -10.89
CA GLY A 502 -13.74 -2.15 -10.53
C GLY A 502 -15.06 -1.57 -11.05
N GLY A 503 -15.16 -0.25 -11.21
CA GLY A 503 -16.29 0.42 -11.86
C GLY A 503 -16.31 0.18 -13.37
N TYR A 504 -15.15 0.27 -14.03
CA TYR A 504 -14.96 -0.16 -15.42
C TYR A 504 -15.43 -1.60 -15.60
N MET A 505 -14.93 -2.53 -14.78
CA MET A 505 -15.28 -3.95 -14.85
C MET A 505 -16.77 -4.19 -14.54
N THR A 506 -17.36 -3.42 -13.62
CA THR A 506 -18.81 -3.45 -13.34
C THR A 506 -19.60 -3.11 -14.61
N LEU A 507 -19.23 -2.04 -15.32
CA LEU A 507 -19.86 -1.65 -16.59
C LEU A 507 -19.62 -2.69 -17.69
N THR A 508 -18.41 -3.23 -17.80
CA THR A 508 -18.05 -4.30 -18.75
C THR A 508 -18.90 -5.55 -18.52
N LEU A 509 -19.01 -6.03 -17.27
CA LEU A 509 -19.81 -7.20 -16.91
C LEU A 509 -21.30 -6.96 -17.15
N ALA A 510 -21.82 -5.79 -16.77
CA ALA A 510 -23.24 -5.46 -16.94
C ALA A 510 -23.65 -5.31 -18.40
N SER A 511 -22.77 -4.78 -19.26
CA SER A 511 -23.06 -4.55 -20.68
C SER A 511 -22.87 -5.81 -21.53
N ARG A 512 -21.84 -6.62 -21.25
CA ARG A 512 -21.50 -7.82 -22.04
C ARG A 512 -22.22 -9.08 -21.57
N HIS A 513 -22.60 -9.12 -20.29
CA HIS A 513 -23.30 -10.24 -19.65
C HIS A 513 -24.56 -9.79 -18.88
N PRO A 514 -25.48 -9.03 -19.50
CA PRO A 514 -26.64 -8.44 -18.81
C PRO A 514 -27.57 -9.49 -18.21
N GLU A 515 -27.56 -10.72 -18.71
CA GLU A 515 -28.35 -11.84 -18.20
C GLU A 515 -27.97 -12.26 -16.77
N LEU A 516 -26.74 -11.95 -16.33
CA LEU A 516 -26.24 -12.34 -15.02
C LEU A 516 -26.72 -11.41 -13.90
N TRP A 517 -27.16 -10.19 -14.22
CA TRP A 517 -27.29 -9.11 -13.25
C TRP A 517 -28.73 -8.59 -13.12
N LYS A 518 -29.13 -8.31 -11.88
CA LYS A 518 -30.36 -7.56 -11.55
C LYS A 518 -30.10 -6.09 -11.25
N ALA A 519 -28.88 -5.75 -10.88
CA ALA A 519 -28.42 -4.39 -10.64
C ALA A 519 -26.90 -4.30 -10.87
N ALA A 520 -26.44 -3.12 -11.28
CA ALA A 520 -25.03 -2.78 -11.39
C ALA A 520 -24.82 -1.37 -10.81
N VAL A 521 -23.75 -1.19 -10.03
CA VAL A 521 -23.40 0.10 -9.41
C VAL A 521 -21.95 0.44 -9.73
N ASP A 522 -21.75 1.38 -10.64
CA ASP A 522 -20.43 1.93 -10.95
C ASP A 522 -20.09 3.08 -9.98
N MET A 523 -18.92 2.98 -9.35
CA MET A 523 -18.31 4.08 -8.60
C MET A 523 -17.11 4.62 -9.40
N PHE A 524 -17.39 5.62 -10.25
CA PHE A 524 -16.42 6.44 -11.00
C PHE A 524 -15.38 5.62 -11.80
N GLY A 525 -15.85 4.57 -12.48
CA GLY A 525 -15.05 3.80 -13.42
C GLY A 525 -14.83 4.52 -14.76
N PRO A 526 -13.65 4.37 -15.38
CA PRO A 526 -13.47 4.76 -16.77
C PRO A 526 -14.30 3.85 -17.68
N TYR A 527 -14.90 4.39 -18.73
CA TYR A 527 -15.72 3.63 -19.69
C TYR A 527 -15.47 4.01 -21.15
N ASP A 528 -14.68 5.06 -21.39
CA ASP A 528 -14.16 5.45 -22.70
C ASP A 528 -12.64 5.60 -22.50
N LEU A 529 -11.91 4.51 -22.76
CA LEU A 529 -10.49 4.42 -22.46
C LEU A 529 -9.65 5.45 -23.25
N PRO A 530 -9.85 5.65 -24.57
CA PRO A 530 -9.13 6.70 -25.30
C PRO A 530 -9.35 8.11 -24.72
N ALA A 531 -10.60 8.46 -24.42
CA ALA A 531 -10.91 9.77 -23.87
C ALA A 531 -10.37 9.94 -22.44
N TRP A 532 -10.42 8.89 -21.62
CA TRP A 532 -9.88 8.89 -20.26
C TRP A 532 -8.35 9.05 -20.26
N LEU A 533 -7.62 8.23 -21.02
CA LEU A 533 -6.15 8.29 -21.15
C LEU A 533 -5.64 9.66 -21.63
N SER A 534 -6.45 10.37 -22.42
CA SER A 534 -6.10 11.71 -22.90
C SER A 534 -6.28 12.83 -21.85
N ARG A 535 -6.97 12.55 -20.73
CA ARG A 535 -7.37 13.53 -19.71
C ARG A 535 -6.72 13.35 -18.34
N ILE A 536 -6.17 12.17 -18.05
CA ILE A 536 -5.44 11.91 -16.81
C ILE A 536 -4.18 12.81 -16.69
N PRO A 537 -3.63 13.02 -15.47
CA PRO A 537 -2.48 13.89 -15.28
C PRO A 537 -1.27 13.46 -16.14
N PRO A 538 -0.44 14.39 -16.63
CA PRO A 538 0.68 14.07 -17.54
C PRO A 538 1.63 12.99 -17.01
N THR A 539 1.90 12.97 -15.71
CA THR A 539 2.73 11.96 -15.02
C THR A 539 2.13 10.55 -15.08
N TRP A 540 0.80 10.42 -15.11
CA TRP A 540 0.12 9.13 -15.26
C TRP A 540 0.02 8.67 -16.72
N GLN A 541 0.06 9.60 -17.68
CA GLN A 541 -0.01 9.26 -19.11
C GLN A 541 1.19 8.42 -19.56
N THR A 542 2.39 8.66 -19.01
CA THR A 542 3.59 7.88 -19.36
C THR A 542 3.46 6.42 -18.93
N PHE A 543 2.97 6.19 -17.71
CA PHE A 543 2.71 4.86 -17.18
C PHE A 543 1.62 4.12 -17.96
N PHE A 544 0.43 4.72 -18.10
CA PHE A 544 -0.70 4.03 -18.73
C PHE A 544 -0.54 3.80 -20.24
N ARG A 545 0.27 4.61 -20.94
CA ARG A 545 0.64 4.30 -22.33
C ARG A 545 1.38 2.98 -22.45
N LEU A 546 2.20 2.63 -21.46
CA LEU A 546 2.94 1.38 -21.41
C LEU A 546 2.05 0.22 -20.94
N GLU A 547 1.26 0.45 -19.88
CA GLU A 547 0.42 -0.58 -19.25
C GLU A 547 -0.82 -0.92 -20.09
N LEU A 548 -1.51 0.08 -20.65
CA LEU A 548 -2.83 -0.10 -21.29
C LEU A 548 -2.79 0.12 -22.81
N GLY A 549 -2.10 1.16 -23.27
CA GLY A 549 -1.96 1.49 -24.70
C GLY A 549 -1.98 3.00 -24.96
N ASP A 550 -1.60 3.39 -26.18
CA ASP A 550 -1.61 4.80 -26.60
C ASP A 550 -2.99 5.19 -27.17
N PRO A 551 -3.64 6.27 -26.67
CA PRO A 551 -4.98 6.66 -27.09
C PRO A 551 -5.08 7.10 -28.56
N VAL A 552 -3.95 7.35 -29.23
CA VAL A 552 -3.89 7.72 -30.64
C VAL A 552 -3.57 6.49 -31.49
N THR A 553 -2.52 5.74 -31.19
CA THR A 553 -2.10 4.62 -32.05
C THR A 553 -2.87 3.33 -31.79
N ASP A 554 -3.33 3.10 -30.56
CA ASP A 554 -4.05 1.89 -30.16
C ASP A 554 -5.57 2.16 -29.99
N LYS A 555 -6.07 3.25 -30.59
CA LYS A 555 -7.43 3.74 -30.40
C LYS A 555 -8.51 2.68 -30.62
N ASP A 556 -8.43 1.94 -31.73
CA ASP A 556 -9.47 0.95 -32.08
C ASP A 556 -9.51 -0.19 -31.06
N PHE A 557 -8.34 -0.65 -30.60
CA PHE A 557 -8.24 -1.63 -29.52
C PHE A 557 -8.82 -1.09 -28.21
N LEU A 558 -8.48 0.14 -27.83
CA LEU A 558 -8.99 0.77 -26.61
C LEU A 558 -10.52 1.02 -26.68
N LEU A 559 -11.07 1.30 -27.86
CA LEU A 559 -12.52 1.38 -28.08
C LEU A 559 -13.19 0.01 -27.99
N GLU A 560 -12.56 -1.06 -28.47
CA GLU A 560 -13.05 -2.43 -28.28
C GLU A 560 -13.05 -2.83 -26.80
N ARG A 561 -12.12 -2.30 -26.02
CA ARG A 561 -12.04 -2.54 -24.56
C ARG A 561 -12.90 -1.60 -23.74
N SER A 562 -13.42 -0.52 -24.32
CA SER A 562 -14.44 0.34 -23.70
C SER A 562 -15.81 -0.37 -23.72
#